data_AF-A0AAW9CMF0-F1
#
_entry.id   AF-A0AAW9CMF0-F1
#
_cell.length_a   1.000
_cell.length_b   1.000
_cell.length_c   1.000
_cell.angle_alpha   90.00
_cell.angle_beta   90.00
_cell.angle_gamma   90.00
#
_symmetry.space_group_name_H-M   'P 1'
#
loop_
_entity.id
_entity.type
_entity.pdbx_description
1 polymer ?
#
loop_
_entity_poly.entity_id
_entity_poly.type
_entity_poly.pdbx_seq_one_letter_code
_entity_poly.pdbx_strand_id
1 'polypeptide(L)'
;MRVPLRINFMGLFDTVASVGGPALHLDWASELAVPAEIERCVHYVAAHEVRQAFPLDSVRVDKTYPDNCEEVVYPGVHSDIGGGYGPDEQGRHQDLSLIPLRHMFAEALRAGVPLTPLDQMKVDFRTDFDLRDDARVVKLYNDYLAALPSASGDALEALIQPHRYLNFWWRGVLAHNNADARVLGNRYAKFSDSFCKAVPAGTDLDHPACQSDEWVYDVPKDPEEQAKQLLREQKRLIRHIEFLRHPVERRAGPQSYPPMPRSLTPYEQMILSAWDAPGAPTAAVDQLLAEYVHDSVAAFTSWPCALYEQRGIYCDQTRYLAENDPIGVRDMAVA
;
A
#
# COMPACT_ATOMS: atom_id res chain seq x y z
N MET A 1 -10.10 -2.68 47.28
CA MET A 1 -9.85 -1.41 46.56
C MET A 1 -9.95 -1.71 45.08
N ARG A 2 -10.81 -1.00 44.33
CA ARG A 2 -10.88 -1.09 42.86
C ARG A 2 -10.16 0.13 42.29
N VAL A 3 -9.27 -0.08 41.32
CA VAL A 3 -8.57 1.00 40.61
C VAL A 3 -9.22 1.13 39.24
N PRO A 4 -9.70 2.31 38.83
CA PRO A 4 -10.24 2.51 37.49
C PRO A 4 -9.13 2.30 36.45
N LEU A 5 -9.40 1.46 35.45
CA LEU A 5 -8.55 1.31 34.28
C LEU A 5 -9.00 2.32 33.23
N ARG A 6 -8.06 3.09 32.69
CA ARG A 6 -8.27 4.01 31.57
C ARG A 6 -7.24 3.71 30.50
N ILE A 7 -7.69 3.60 29.26
CA ILE A 7 -6.81 3.45 28.10
C ILE A 7 -6.87 4.75 27.33
N ASN A 8 -5.92 5.64 27.62
CA ASN A 8 -5.94 7.01 27.11
C ASN A 8 -5.59 7.11 25.62
N PHE A 9 -4.83 6.15 25.09
CA PHE A 9 -4.33 6.21 23.72
C PHE A 9 -4.13 4.82 23.12
N MET A 10 -4.57 4.66 21.87
CA MET A 10 -4.31 3.51 21.02
C MET A 10 -3.73 4.02 19.69
N GLY A 11 -2.44 3.79 19.45
CA GLY A 11 -1.78 4.11 18.19
C GLY A 11 -1.62 2.86 17.34
N LEU A 12 -2.18 2.87 16.13
CA LEU A 12 -2.17 1.75 15.19
C LEU A 12 -1.45 2.14 13.90
N PHE A 13 -0.75 1.17 13.31
CA PHE A 13 -0.14 1.29 12.00
C PHE A 13 -0.64 0.15 11.11
N ASP A 14 -1.41 0.51 10.10
CA ASP A 14 -1.83 -0.30 8.96
C ASP A 14 -2.28 -1.71 9.34
N THR A 15 -3.26 -1.80 10.24
CA THR A 15 -3.74 -3.05 10.85
C THR A 15 -4.09 -4.09 9.79
N VAL A 16 -3.57 -5.31 9.97
CA VAL A 16 -3.87 -6.49 9.16
C VAL A 16 -4.17 -7.67 10.08
N ALA A 17 -5.40 -8.17 10.00
CA ALA A 17 -5.88 -9.28 10.82
C ALA A 17 -6.01 -10.61 10.06
N SER A 18 -5.15 -10.81 9.04
CA SER A 18 -4.97 -12.07 8.30
C SER A 18 -4.44 -13.21 9.18
N VAL A 19 -5.28 -13.71 10.09
CA VAL A 19 -4.96 -14.79 11.02
C VAL A 19 -5.59 -16.09 10.52
N GLY A 20 -4.82 -17.18 10.51
CA GLY A 20 -5.28 -18.51 10.05
C GLY A 20 -5.15 -18.71 8.55
N GLY A 21 -4.81 -17.64 7.84
CA GLY A 21 -4.46 -17.62 6.43
C GLY A 21 -4.70 -16.22 5.86
N PRO A 22 -4.29 -15.97 4.62
CA PRO A 22 -4.28 -14.59 4.12
C PRO A 22 -5.67 -14.13 3.71
N ALA A 23 -6.05 -12.93 4.16
CA ALA A 23 -7.42 -12.43 4.17
C ALA A 23 -8.43 -13.26 4.99
N LEU A 24 -7.96 -14.18 5.84
CA LEU A 24 -8.80 -14.90 6.79
C LEU A 24 -8.77 -14.23 8.16
N HIS A 25 -9.90 -14.22 8.84
CA HIS A 25 -10.02 -13.80 10.23
C HIS A 25 -10.42 -15.02 11.06
N LEU A 26 -9.49 -15.60 11.83
CA LEU A 26 -9.89 -16.54 12.88
C LEU A 26 -10.81 -15.83 13.88
N ASP A 27 -11.64 -16.60 14.61
CA ASP A 27 -12.68 -16.07 15.50
C ASP A 27 -12.22 -14.93 16.43
N TRP A 28 -10.98 -14.97 16.94
CA TRP A 28 -10.46 -13.95 17.85
C TRP A 28 -10.06 -12.63 17.17
N ALA A 29 -10.03 -12.58 15.84
CA ALA A 29 -9.73 -11.42 15.02
C ALA A 29 -10.92 -11.02 14.13
N SER A 30 -12.13 -11.53 14.46
CA SER A 30 -13.37 -11.26 13.73
C SER A 30 -14.11 -10.02 14.22
N GLU A 31 -13.83 -9.55 15.43
CA GLU A 31 -14.37 -8.30 16.00
C GLU A 31 -13.19 -7.40 16.38
N LEU A 32 -12.98 -6.34 15.58
CA LEU A 32 -11.84 -5.42 15.74
C LEU A 32 -12.29 -3.98 15.99
N ALA A 33 -13.60 -3.78 16.17
CA ALA A 33 -14.14 -2.49 16.59
C ALA A 33 -13.39 -1.93 17.80
N VAL A 34 -12.96 -0.68 17.68
CA VAL A 34 -12.26 0.02 18.78
C VAL A 34 -13.26 0.27 19.91
N PRO A 35 -12.99 -0.18 21.16
CA PRO A 35 -13.90 0.03 22.27
C PRO A 35 -14.11 1.51 22.59
N ALA A 36 -15.32 1.88 23.02
CA ALA A 36 -15.65 3.26 23.39
C ALA A 36 -14.90 3.73 24.66
N GLU A 37 -14.37 2.80 25.44
CA GLU A 37 -13.52 3.07 26.62
C GLU A 37 -12.11 3.55 26.25
N ILE A 38 -11.69 3.41 24.98
CA ILE A 38 -10.46 4.02 24.48
C ILE A 38 -10.72 5.51 24.29
N GLU A 39 -9.94 6.36 24.94
CA GLU A 39 -10.20 7.81 24.89
C GLU A 39 -9.79 8.44 23.56
N ARG A 40 -8.77 7.86 22.91
CA ARG A 40 -8.22 8.33 21.64
C ARG A 40 -7.58 7.19 20.87
N CYS A 41 -8.05 6.94 19.66
CA CYS A 41 -7.44 6.02 18.70
C CYS A 41 -6.96 6.79 17.47
N VAL A 42 -5.72 6.54 17.05
CA VAL A 42 -5.14 7.06 15.80
C VAL A 42 -4.66 5.87 14.99
N HIS A 43 -5.08 5.77 13.73
CA HIS A 43 -4.68 4.73 12.81
C HIS A 43 -4.05 5.31 11.55
N TYR A 44 -2.79 4.97 11.28
CA TYR A 44 -2.11 5.38 10.05
C TYR A 44 -2.10 4.25 9.04
N VAL A 45 -2.53 4.51 7.81
CA VAL A 45 -2.81 3.46 6.82
C VAL A 45 -2.08 3.68 5.49
N ALA A 46 -1.69 2.59 4.85
CA ALA A 46 -0.89 2.59 3.63
C ALA A 46 -1.74 2.76 2.36
N ALA A 47 -1.42 3.79 1.57
CA ALA A 47 -2.16 4.10 0.34
C ALA A 47 -1.80 3.22 -0.87
N HIS A 48 -0.61 2.62 -0.88
CA HIS A 48 -0.11 1.85 -2.03
C HIS A 48 -0.12 0.33 -1.81
N GLU A 49 -0.46 -0.14 -0.61
CA GLU A 49 -0.58 -1.57 -0.31
C GLU A 49 -1.71 -2.20 -1.13
N VAL A 50 -1.47 -3.36 -1.73
CA VAL A 50 -2.46 -4.09 -2.56
C VAL A 50 -2.40 -5.59 -2.39
N ARG A 51 -1.46 -6.12 -1.59
CA ARG A 51 -1.37 -7.56 -1.38
C ARG A 51 -2.68 -8.04 -0.80
N GLN A 52 -3.25 -9.05 -1.44
CA GLN A 52 -4.45 -9.74 -0.96
C GLN A 52 -4.26 -10.28 0.47
N ALA A 53 -3.03 -10.63 0.83
CA ALA A 53 -2.65 -11.08 2.17
C ALA A 53 -2.63 -9.97 3.24
N PHE A 54 -2.64 -8.70 2.83
CA PHE A 54 -2.61 -7.52 3.68
C PHE A 54 -3.87 -6.66 3.47
N PRO A 55 -5.08 -7.23 3.60
CA PRO A 55 -6.26 -6.38 3.66
C PRO A 55 -6.14 -5.46 4.87
N LEU A 56 -6.64 -4.25 4.74
CA LEU A 56 -6.66 -3.27 5.81
C LEU A 56 -7.84 -3.54 6.74
N ASP A 57 -7.61 -3.56 8.04
CA ASP A 57 -8.66 -3.49 9.05
C ASP A 57 -8.82 -2.04 9.49
N SER A 58 -9.81 -1.36 8.91
CA SER A 58 -10.13 0.03 9.25
C SER A 58 -10.74 0.10 10.65
N VAL A 59 -10.50 1.21 11.35
CA VAL A 59 -11.15 1.50 12.64
C VAL A 59 -12.64 1.84 12.49
N ARG A 60 -13.15 1.93 11.26
CA ARG A 60 -14.56 2.15 10.97
C ARG A 60 -15.40 0.94 11.34
N VAL A 61 -16.62 1.19 11.80
CA VAL A 61 -17.70 0.20 11.93
C VAL A 61 -18.80 0.59 10.96
N ASP A 62 -19.20 -0.33 10.07
CA ASP A 62 -20.18 -0.05 9.00
C ASP A 62 -19.85 1.23 8.20
N LYS A 63 -18.58 1.40 7.81
CA LYS A 63 -18.02 2.59 7.12
C LYS A 63 -18.12 3.92 7.88
N THR A 64 -18.45 3.90 9.18
CA THR A 64 -18.54 5.09 10.02
C THR A 64 -17.40 5.11 11.03
N TYR A 65 -16.78 6.27 11.22
CA TYR A 65 -15.75 6.46 12.24
C TYR A 65 -16.40 6.61 13.64
N PRO A 66 -15.98 5.82 14.63
CA PRO A 66 -16.30 6.12 16.03
C PRO A 66 -15.73 7.48 16.46
N ASP A 67 -16.41 8.18 17.37
CA ASP A 67 -16.04 9.55 17.82
C ASP A 67 -14.62 9.65 18.40
N ASN A 68 -14.09 8.56 18.94
CA ASN A 68 -12.76 8.48 19.53
C ASN A 68 -11.65 8.13 18.52
N CYS A 69 -11.98 7.91 17.25
CA CYS A 69 -11.07 7.39 16.23
C CYS A 69 -10.74 8.42 15.15
N GLU A 70 -9.49 8.44 14.70
CA GLU A 70 -9.05 9.12 13.49
C GLU A 70 -8.19 8.17 12.66
N GLU A 71 -8.38 8.19 11.35
CA GLU A 71 -7.62 7.38 10.42
C GLU A 71 -7.00 8.28 9.35
N VAL A 72 -5.68 8.14 9.13
CA VAL A 72 -4.90 9.04 8.29
C VAL A 72 -4.14 8.23 7.24
N VAL A 73 -4.34 8.59 5.97
CA VAL A 73 -3.69 7.93 4.82
C VAL A 73 -2.28 8.47 4.62
N TYR A 74 -1.30 7.59 4.48
CA TYR A 74 0.09 7.93 4.15
C TYR A 74 0.52 7.28 2.83
N PRO A 75 1.38 7.95 2.04
CA PRO A 75 2.04 7.33 0.90
C PRO A 75 2.97 6.23 1.39
N GLY A 76 2.83 5.04 0.81
CA GLY A 76 3.66 3.89 1.09
C GLY A 76 2.88 2.59 1.02
N VAL A 77 3.59 1.47 1.10
CA VAL A 77 3.01 0.14 1.39
C VAL A 77 3.15 -0.16 2.89
N HIS A 78 2.68 -1.33 3.35
CA HIS A 78 2.56 -1.66 4.78
C HIS A 78 3.75 -1.23 5.66
N SER A 79 4.98 -1.64 5.32
CA SER A 79 6.19 -1.33 6.10
C SER A 79 6.79 0.06 5.82
N ASP A 80 6.33 0.78 4.80
CA ASP A 80 6.61 2.22 4.69
C ASP A 80 5.86 3.01 5.76
N ILE A 81 4.80 2.43 6.34
CA ILE A 81 3.98 3.06 7.38
C ILE A 81 4.37 2.55 8.76
N GLY A 82 4.40 1.23 8.95
CA GLY A 82 4.74 0.61 10.23
C GLY A 82 6.25 0.52 10.52
N GLY A 83 7.10 0.73 9.51
CA GLY A 83 8.53 0.45 9.58
C GLY A 83 8.86 -1.02 9.30
N GLY A 84 10.15 -1.30 9.10
CA GLY A 84 10.67 -2.67 8.96
C GLY A 84 11.51 -2.92 7.69
N TYR A 85 11.46 -2.02 6.70
CA TYR A 85 12.37 -2.10 5.56
C TYR A 85 13.81 -1.82 5.98
N GLY A 86 14.72 -2.71 5.56
CA GLY A 86 16.16 -2.48 5.69
C GLY A 86 16.71 -1.49 4.66
N PRO A 87 17.98 -1.07 4.80
CA PRO A 87 18.58 -0.11 3.90
C PRO A 87 18.64 -0.64 2.47
N ASP A 88 18.20 0.18 1.51
CA ASP A 88 18.20 -0.11 0.08
C ASP A 88 17.42 -1.36 -0.35
N GLU A 89 16.50 -1.87 0.47
CA GLU A 89 15.57 -2.89 0.01
C GLU A 89 14.78 -2.34 -1.19
N GLN A 90 14.70 -3.14 -2.26
CA GLN A 90 14.15 -2.72 -3.55
C GLN A 90 14.76 -1.43 -4.13
N GLY A 91 16.00 -1.08 -3.71
CA GLY A 91 16.69 0.13 -4.14
C GLY A 91 16.16 1.44 -3.53
N ARG A 92 15.45 1.39 -2.41
CA ARG A 92 14.77 2.54 -1.79
C ARG A 92 15.33 2.88 -0.41
N HIS A 93 15.16 4.13 -0.01
CA HIS A 93 15.46 4.58 1.34
C HIS A 93 14.34 4.16 2.30
N GLN A 94 14.70 3.73 3.51
CA GLN A 94 13.76 3.32 4.56
C GLN A 94 13.12 4.50 5.33
N ASP A 95 13.64 5.71 5.13
CA ASP A 95 13.33 6.89 5.96
C ASP A 95 11.88 7.38 5.84
N LEU A 96 11.11 6.90 4.86
CA LEU A 96 9.70 7.26 4.69
C LEU A 96 8.88 6.93 5.95
N SER A 97 9.17 5.77 6.57
CA SER A 97 8.51 5.29 7.79
C SER A 97 8.82 6.13 9.04
N LEU A 98 9.86 6.96 9.00
CA LEU A 98 10.15 7.88 10.10
C LEU A 98 9.10 8.99 10.21
N ILE A 99 8.42 9.35 9.12
CA ILE A 99 7.35 10.37 9.13
C ILE A 99 6.15 9.89 9.98
N PRO A 100 5.49 8.76 9.67
CA PRO A 100 4.39 8.25 10.48
C PRO A 100 4.85 7.88 11.90
N LEU A 101 6.08 7.38 12.09
CA LEU A 101 6.64 7.17 13.44
C LEU A 101 6.65 8.46 14.27
N ARG A 102 7.16 9.56 13.70
CA ARG A 102 7.24 10.87 14.37
C ARG A 102 5.88 11.48 14.64
N HIS A 103 4.95 11.34 13.71
CA HIS A 103 3.58 11.80 13.90
C HIS A 103 2.87 11.02 15.00
N MET A 104 3.01 9.69 15.05
CA MET A 104 2.40 8.86 16.09
C MET A 104 3.01 9.13 17.45
N PHE A 105 4.33 9.32 17.53
CA PHE A 105 5.02 9.70 18.76
C PHE A 105 4.48 11.03 19.31
N ALA A 106 4.22 12.01 18.44
CA ALA A 106 3.59 13.26 18.83
C ALA A 106 2.15 13.08 19.32
N GLU A 107 1.33 12.27 18.65
CA GLU A 107 -0.04 11.94 19.09
C GLU A 107 -0.04 11.26 20.47
N ALA A 108 0.86 10.30 20.69
CA ALA A 108 1.02 9.62 21.97
C ALA A 108 1.40 10.59 23.10
N LEU A 109 2.36 11.50 22.86
CA LEU A 109 2.72 12.53 23.83
C LEU A 109 1.54 13.48 24.13
N ARG A 110 0.79 13.91 23.10
CA ARG A 110 -0.40 14.76 23.26
C ARG A 110 -1.50 14.07 24.07
N ALA A 111 -1.65 12.76 23.90
CA ALA A 111 -2.60 11.94 24.67
C ALA A 111 -2.10 11.58 26.08
N GLY A 112 -0.90 12.04 26.48
CA GLY A 112 -0.37 11.85 27.82
C GLY A 112 0.28 10.48 28.05
N VAL A 113 0.67 9.76 26.99
CA VAL A 113 1.50 8.56 27.12
C VAL A 113 2.85 8.97 27.72
N PRO A 114 3.37 8.28 28.76
CA PRO A 114 4.58 8.67 29.48
C PRO A 114 5.86 8.34 28.68
N LEU A 115 5.98 8.90 27.48
CA LEU A 115 7.17 8.81 26.63
C LEU A 115 8.16 9.92 27.00
N THR A 116 9.45 9.63 26.87
CA THR A 116 10.50 10.63 27.05
C THR A 116 10.57 11.53 25.82
N PRO A 117 10.37 12.86 25.95
CA PRO A 117 10.51 13.78 24.83
C PRO A 117 11.89 13.66 24.14
N LEU A 118 11.93 13.90 22.83
CA LEU A 118 13.12 13.64 22.01
C LEU A 118 14.35 14.46 22.41
N ASP A 119 14.14 15.67 22.94
CA ASP A 119 15.20 16.53 23.46
C ASP A 119 15.79 16.07 24.79
N GLN A 120 15.06 15.21 25.52
CA GLN A 120 15.45 14.60 26.80
C GLN A 120 15.87 13.13 26.65
N MET A 121 15.67 12.56 25.46
CA MET A 121 16.01 11.17 25.16
C MET A 121 17.53 10.99 25.04
N LYS A 122 18.06 9.85 25.52
CA LYS A 122 19.46 9.49 25.31
C LYS A 122 19.76 9.40 23.81
N VAL A 123 20.97 9.78 23.41
CA VAL A 123 21.38 9.86 22.00
C VAL A 123 21.12 8.55 21.26
N ASP A 124 21.47 7.40 21.84
CA ASP A 124 21.31 6.08 21.22
C ASP A 124 19.86 5.72 20.86
N PHE A 125 18.87 6.22 21.60
CA PHE A 125 17.45 6.01 21.26
C PHE A 125 16.91 7.14 20.38
N ARG A 126 17.43 8.36 20.54
CA ARG A 126 17.02 9.51 19.76
C ARG A 126 17.34 9.32 18.27
N THR A 127 18.42 8.60 17.94
CA THR A 127 18.79 8.29 16.56
C THR A 127 17.74 7.49 15.81
N ASP A 128 16.95 6.65 16.49
CA ASP A 128 15.86 5.89 15.87
C ASP A 128 14.68 6.78 15.43
N PHE A 129 14.64 8.02 15.92
CA PHE A 129 13.65 9.04 15.59
C PHE A 129 14.26 10.24 14.84
N ASP A 130 15.48 10.11 14.32
CA ASP A 130 16.16 11.23 13.66
C ASP A 130 15.54 11.53 12.30
N LEU A 131 14.70 12.55 12.28
CA LEU A 131 14.07 13.10 11.10
C LEU A 131 14.14 14.62 11.20
N ARG A 132 15.14 15.20 10.56
CA ARG A 132 15.34 16.66 10.56
C ARG A 132 14.29 17.32 9.65
N ASP A 133 13.83 18.52 10.01
CA ASP A 133 12.85 19.26 9.21
C ASP A 133 13.36 19.58 7.79
N ASP A 134 14.69 19.69 7.63
CA ASP A 134 15.37 19.90 6.35
C ASP A 134 15.72 18.59 5.62
N ALA A 135 15.33 17.42 6.15
CA ALA A 135 15.59 16.15 5.51
C ALA A 135 14.89 16.07 4.15
N ARG A 136 15.59 15.49 3.17
CA ARG A 136 15.10 15.36 1.79
C ARG A 136 13.72 14.68 1.75
N VAL A 137 13.53 13.61 2.51
CA VAL A 137 12.26 12.86 2.56
C VAL A 137 11.10 13.71 3.05
N VAL A 138 11.31 14.61 4.02
CA VAL A 138 10.27 15.52 4.54
C VAL A 138 9.82 16.48 3.46
N LYS A 139 10.77 17.08 2.73
CA LYS A 139 10.45 17.97 1.61
C LYS A 139 9.70 17.22 0.50
N LEU A 140 10.19 16.04 0.11
CA LEU A 140 9.57 15.22 -0.93
C LEU A 140 8.15 14.78 -0.54
N TYR A 141 7.95 14.38 0.72
CA TYR A 141 6.65 14.01 1.27
C TYR A 141 5.66 15.17 1.18
N ASN A 142 6.04 16.36 1.66
CA ASN A 142 5.16 17.55 1.63
C ASN A 142 4.82 17.97 0.19
N ASP A 143 5.82 17.99 -0.70
CA ASP A 143 5.62 18.35 -2.11
C ASP A 143 4.78 17.31 -2.85
N TYR A 144 4.91 16.02 -2.50
CA TYR A 144 4.07 14.95 -3.04
C TYR A 144 2.62 15.09 -2.57
N LEU A 145 2.38 15.34 -1.28
CA LEU A 145 1.02 15.57 -0.76
C LEU A 145 0.37 16.78 -1.42
N ALA A 146 1.13 17.86 -1.65
CA ALA A 146 0.65 19.04 -2.36
C ALA A 146 0.35 18.78 -3.86
N ALA A 147 0.91 17.72 -4.44
CA ALA A 147 0.69 17.32 -5.82
C ALA A 147 -0.46 16.31 -5.99
N LEU A 148 -1.05 15.81 -4.90
CA LEU A 148 -2.17 14.87 -4.97
C LEU A 148 -3.38 15.55 -5.62
N PRO A 149 -4.11 14.84 -6.51
CA PRO A 149 -5.44 15.25 -6.90
C PRO A 149 -6.36 15.40 -5.68
N SER A 150 -7.37 16.25 -5.78
CA SER A 150 -8.39 16.33 -4.74
C SER A 150 -9.13 14.99 -4.60
N ALA A 151 -9.28 14.52 -3.36
CA ALA A 151 -10.12 13.38 -3.05
C ALA A 151 -11.57 13.66 -3.45
N SER A 152 -12.30 12.63 -3.90
CA SER A 152 -13.72 12.74 -4.25
C SER A 152 -14.64 12.82 -3.04
N GLY A 153 -14.10 12.66 -1.84
CA GLY A 153 -14.82 12.64 -0.57
C GLY A 153 -13.87 12.46 0.62
N ASP A 154 -14.45 12.26 1.80
CA ASP A 154 -13.77 12.08 3.08
C ASP A 154 -13.70 10.63 3.55
N ALA A 155 -14.39 9.71 2.87
CA ALA A 155 -14.27 8.29 3.11
C ALA A 155 -12.84 7.80 2.84
N LEU A 156 -12.39 6.79 3.60
CA LEU A 156 -11.05 6.22 3.48
C LEU A 156 -10.67 5.84 2.05
N GLU A 157 -11.61 5.21 1.34
CA GLU A 157 -11.46 4.83 -0.06
C GLU A 157 -11.14 6.05 -0.93
N ALA A 158 -11.90 7.12 -0.78
CA ALA A 158 -11.73 8.36 -1.52
C ALA A 158 -10.42 9.08 -1.20
N LEU A 159 -9.88 8.87 0.00
CA LEU A 159 -8.57 9.41 0.42
C LEU A 159 -7.39 8.57 -0.13
N ILE A 160 -7.57 7.26 -0.33
CA ILE A 160 -6.56 6.39 -0.93
C ILE A 160 -6.44 6.62 -2.45
N GLN A 161 -7.55 6.85 -3.15
CA GLN A 161 -7.55 6.91 -4.62
C GLN A 161 -6.60 7.96 -5.24
N PRO A 162 -6.45 9.19 -4.71
CA PRO A 162 -5.48 10.17 -5.24
C PRO A 162 -4.04 9.65 -5.27
N HIS A 163 -3.62 8.88 -4.26
CA HIS A 163 -2.30 8.27 -4.21
C HIS A 163 -2.12 7.20 -5.30
N ARG A 164 -3.15 6.34 -5.45
CA ARG A 164 -3.19 5.30 -6.48
C ARG A 164 -3.16 5.90 -7.89
N TYR A 165 -3.99 6.91 -8.14
CA TYR A 165 -4.01 7.68 -9.38
C TYR A 165 -2.60 8.20 -9.71
N LEU A 166 -1.96 8.87 -8.75
CA LEU A 166 -0.64 9.45 -8.96
C LEU A 166 0.44 8.39 -9.23
N ASN A 167 0.35 7.22 -8.59
CA ASN A 167 1.24 6.08 -8.87
C ASN A 167 1.06 5.52 -10.29
N PHE A 168 -0.20 5.28 -10.71
CA PHE A 168 -0.47 4.80 -12.07
C PHE A 168 -0.07 5.80 -13.15
N TRP A 169 -0.28 7.09 -12.90
CA TRP A 169 0.18 8.14 -13.80
C TRP A 169 1.70 8.15 -13.93
N TRP A 170 2.44 8.11 -12.80
CA TRP A 170 3.90 8.03 -12.82
C TRP A 170 4.39 6.79 -13.59
N ARG A 171 3.81 5.60 -13.33
CA ARG A 171 4.16 4.36 -14.04
C ARG A 171 3.82 4.42 -15.53
N GLY A 172 2.71 5.05 -15.90
CA GLY A 172 2.33 5.30 -17.29
C GLY A 172 3.34 6.19 -18.00
N VAL A 173 3.76 7.29 -17.36
CA VAL A 173 4.83 8.17 -17.88
C VAL A 173 6.13 7.40 -18.08
N LEU A 174 6.52 6.51 -17.17
CA LEU A 174 7.71 5.67 -17.37
C LEU A 174 7.57 4.78 -18.61
N ALA A 175 6.44 4.09 -18.74
CA ALA A 175 6.20 3.18 -19.86
C ALA A 175 6.21 3.91 -21.21
N HIS A 176 5.51 5.04 -21.31
CA HIS A 176 5.45 5.84 -22.55
C HIS A 176 6.82 6.40 -22.98
N ASN A 177 7.74 6.61 -22.03
CA ASN A 177 9.08 7.13 -22.29
C ASN A 177 10.16 6.04 -22.37
N ASN A 178 9.79 4.75 -22.31
CA ASN A 178 10.73 3.62 -22.21
C ASN A 178 11.72 3.77 -21.03
N ALA A 179 11.24 4.31 -19.91
CA ALA A 179 12.02 4.63 -18.71
C ALA A 179 11.76 3.65 -17.55
N ASP A 180 11.36 2.41 -17.85
CA ASP A 180 10.99 1.38 -16.86
C ASP A 180 12.06 1.16 -15.78
N ALA A 181 13.35 1.34 -16.11
CA ALA A 181 14.44 1.21 -15.14
C ALA A 181 14.31 2.14 -13.93
N ARG A 182 13.51 3.22 -14.02
CA ARG A 182 13.26 4.12 -12.89
C ARG A 182 12.57 3.46 -11.70
N VAL A 183 11.86 2.34 -11.90
CA VAL A 183 11.25 1.55 -10.80
C VAL A 183 12.28 0.88 -9.88
N LEU A 184 13.56 0.87 -10.27
CA LEU A 184 14.69 0.34 -9.48
C LEU A 184 15.20 1.32 -8.41
N GLY A 185 14.49 2.44 -8.21
CA GLY A 185 14.79 3.47 -7.23
C GLY A 185 16.19 4.06 -7.39
N ASN A 186 16.92 4.22 -6.28
CA ASN A 186 18.26 4.81 -6.25
C ASN A 186 19.33 3.92 -6.92
N ARG A 187 18.99 2.66 -7.23
CA ARG A 187 19.93 1.69 -7.82
C ARG A 187 19.80 1.59 -9.33
N TYR A 188 18.91 2.34 -9.98
CA TYR A 188 18.68 2.21 -11.42
C TYR A 188 19.96 2.35 -12.27
N ALA A 189 20.89 3.23 -11.89
CA ALA A 189 22.15 3.44 -12.60
C ALA A 189 23.16 2.28 -12.46
N LYS A 190 22.92 1.33 -11.54
CA LYS A 190 23.77 0.13 -11.35
C LYS A 190 23.46 -0.97 -12.36
N PHE A 191 22.30 -0.92 -13.01
CA PHE A 191 21.87 -1.91 -13.98
C PHE A 191 21.98 -1.36 -15.41
N SER A 192 22.54 -2.16 -16.32
CA SER A 192 22.65 -1.74 -17.72
C SER A 192 21.28 -1.71 -18.40
N ASP A 193 21.15 -0.86 -19.41
CA ASP A 193 19.96 -0.85 -20.28
C ASP A 193 19.69 -2.23 -20.91
N SER A 194 20.75 -2.96 -21.28
CA SER A 194 20.64 -4.34 -21.79
C SER A 194 20.06 -5.30 -20.77
N PHE A 195 20.43 -5.19 -19.49
CA PHE A 195 19.85 -5.99 -18.40
C PHE A 195 18.36 -5.66 -18.26
N CYS A 196 18.02 -4.38 -18.13
CA CYS A 196 16.64 -3.94 -17.92
C CYS A 196 15.71 -4.37 -19.07
N LYS A 197 16.20 -4.31 -20.31
CA LYS A 197 15.46 -4.76 -21.51
C LYS A 197 15.28 -6.28 -21.57
N ALA A 198 16.27 -7.05 -21.12
CA ALA A 198 16.23 -8.51 -21.15
C ALA A 198 15.22 -9.13 -20.16
N VAL A 199 14.85 -8.42 -19.08
CA VAL A 199 13.86 -8.91 -18.11
C VAL A 199 12.48 -9.06 -18.78
N PRO A 200 11.82 -10.23 -18.77
CA PRO A 200 10.49 -10.38 -19.34
C PRO A 200 9.42 -9.71 -18.46
N ALA A 201 8.21 -9.57 -18.98
CA ALA A 201 7.08 -9.24 -18.12
C ALA A 201 6.76 -10.39 -17.15
N GLY A 202 6.36 -10.03 -15.93
CA GLY A 202 5.82 -10.98 -14.97
C GLY A 202 4.57 -11.68 -15.53
N THR A 203 4.35 -12.88 -15.03
CA THR A 203 3.27 -13.80 -15.35
C THR A 203 2.64 -14.29 -14.05
N ASP A 204 1.53 -15.02 -14.15
CA ASP A 204 0.93 -15.63 -12.97
C ASP A 204 1.84 -16.72 -12.33
N LEU A 205 2.88 -17.19 -13.03
CA LEU A 205 3.90 -18.07 -12.47
C LEU A 205 4.88 -17.33 -11.54
N ASP A 206 5.03 -16.02 -11.72
CA ASP A 206 5.84 -15.18 -10.83
C ASP A 206 5.09 -14.87 -9.52
N HIS A 207 3.78 -15.16 -9.49
CA HIS A 207 2.89 -15.00 -8.33
C HIS A 207 2.05 -16.26 -8.12
N PRO A 208 2.67 -17.39 -7.77
CA PRO A 208 1.96 -18.65 -7.58
C PRO A 208 0.86 -18.50 -6.53
N ALA A 209 -0.23 -19.26 -6.72
CA ALA A 209 -1.28 -19.38 -5.72
C ALA A 209 -0.69 -19.90 -4.41
N CYS A 210 -1.10 -19.29 -3.30
CA CYS A 210 -0.54 -19.62 -2.00
C CYS A 210 -1.01 -20.99 -1.49
N GLN A 211 -0.20 -21.59 -0.62
CA GLN A 211 -0.66 -22.66 0.26
C GLN A 211 -1.44 -22.04 1.42
N SER A 212 -2.53 -22.67 1.84
CA SER A 212 -3.48 -22.13 2.83
C SER A 212 -2.91 -21.97 4.24
N ASP A 213 -1.78 -22.60 4.53
CA ASP A 213 -1.21 -22.80 5.86
C ASP A 213 0.26 -22.35 6.00
N GLU A 214 0.92 -21.91 4.92
CA GLU A 214 2.31 -21.44 4.95
C GLU A 214 2.46 -20.00 4.47
N TRP A 215 3.25 -19.23 5.21
CA TRP A 215 3.69 -17.89 4.86
C TRP A 215 5.18 -17.92 4.54
N VAL A 216 5.55 -17.61 3.30
CA VAL A 216 6.95 -17.40 2.94
C VAL A 216 7.15 -15.92 2.66
N TYR A 217 7.62 -15.20 3.68
CA TYR A 217 8.19 -13.87 3.51
C TYR A 217 9.68 -14.00 3.22
N ASP A 218 10.08 -13.71 1.98
CA ASP A 218 11.50 -13.63 1.63
C ASP A 218 11.68 -12.54 0.57
N VAL A 219 12.16 -11.38 1.01
CA VAL A 219 12.71 -10.38 0.09
C VAL A 219 14.05 -10.95 -0.38
N PRO A 220 14.23 -11.23 -1.68
CA PRO A 220 15.49 -11.77 -2.17
C PRO A 220 16.63 -10.86 -1.72
N LYS A 221 17.60 -11.39 -0.99
CA LYS A 221 18.74 -10.58 -0.52
C LYS A 221 19.61 -10.07 -1.68
N ASP A 222 19.54 -10.74 -2.83
CA ASP A 222 20.24 -10.35 -4.04
C ASP A 222 19.55 -9.14 -4.71
N PRO A 223 20.23 -7.99 -4.81
CA PRO A 223 19.71 -6.81 -5.50
C PRO A 223 19.34 -7.05 -6.96
N GLU A 224 19.97 -8.01 -7.65
CA GLU A 224 19.64 -8.32 -9.05
C GLU A 224 18.27 -9.00 -9.15
N GLU A 225 17.95 -9.90 -8.22
CA GLU A 225 16.64 -10.56 -8.17
C GLU A 225 15.53 -9.58 -7.79
N GLN A 226 15.79 -8.69 -6.83
CA GLN A 226 14.86 -7.58 -6.53
C GLN A 226 14.60 -6.71 -7.76
N ALA A 227 15.65 -6.37 -8.52
CA ALA A 227 15.52 -5.58 -9.73
C ALA A 227 14.70 -6.31 -10.81
N LYS A 228 14.91 -7.62 -10.98
CA LYS A 228 14.10 -8.45 -11.90
C LYS A 228 12.64 -8.46 -11.49
N GLN A 229 12.33 -8.59 -10.19
CA GLN A 229 10.94 -8.56 -9.69
C GLN A 229 10.26 -7.22 -10.00
N LEU A 230 10.89 -6.10 -9.67
CA LEU A 230 10.33 -4.76 -9.92
C LEU A 230 10.07 -4.52 -11.42
N LEU A 231 11.03 -4.89 -12.29
CA LEU A 231 10.89 -4.75 -13.74
C LEU A 231 9.82 -5.69 -14.32
N ARG A 232 9.74 -6.92 -13.82
CA ARG A 232 8.69 -7.89 -14.21
C ARG A 232 7.31 -7.31 -13.92
N GLU A 233 7.12 -6.73 -12.74
CA GLU A 233 5.83 -6.17 -12.32
C GLU A 233 5.46 -4.90 -13.08
N GLN A 234 6.41 -4.01 -13.34
CA GLN A 234 6.16 -2.87 -14.22
C GLN A 234 5.71 -3.33 -15.61
N LYS A 235 6.38 -4.33 -16.20
CA LYS A 235 6.02 -4.87 -17.51
C LYS A 235 4.72 -5.68 -17.50
N ARG A 236 4.39 -6.33 -16.38
CA ARG A 236 3.09 -7.02 -16.17
C ARG A 236 1.96 -5.98 -16.14
N LEU A 237 2.15 -4.87 -15.45
CA LEU A 237 1.21 -3.75 -15.44
C LEU A 237 1.02 -3.18 -16.85
N ILE A 238 2.10 -2.92 -17.60
CA ILE A 238 2.00 -2.44 -19.00
C ILE A 238 1.14 -3.38 -19.85
N ARG A 239 1.35 -4.71 -19.75
CA ARG A 239 0.52 -5.69 -20.46
C ARG A 239 -0.94 -5.67 -20.00
N HIS A 240 -1.17 -5.47 -18.70
CA HIS A 240 -2.52 -5.40 -18.15
C HIS A 240 -3.27 -4.16 -18.64
N ILE A 241 -2.60 -3.02 -18.79
CA ILE A 241 -3.22 -1.81 -19.36
C ILE A 241 -3.78 -2.08 -20.75
N GLU A 242 -3.04 -2.79 -21.61
CA GLU A 242 -3.54 -3.19 -22.93
C GLU A 242 -4.77 -4.09 -22.86
N PHE A 243 -4.86 -4.95 -21.85
CA PHE A 243 -6.07 -5.74 -21.58
C PHE A 243 -7.24 -4.85 -21.13
N LEU A 244 -7.00 -3.86 -20.26
CA LEU A 244 -8.03 -2.92 -19.80
C LEU A 244 -8.58 -2.05 -20.93
N ARG A 245 -7.83 -1.84 -22.03
CA ARG A 245 -8.39 -1.16 -23.21
C ARG A 245 -9.48 -1.99 -23.90
N HIS A 246 -9.45 -3.31 -23.75
CA HIS A 246 -10.38 -4.26 -24.35
C HIS A 246 -10.77 -5.38 -23.37
N PRO A 247 -11.45 -5.03 -22.25
CA PRO A 247 -11.66 -5.99 -21.17
C PRO A 247 -12.67 -7.05 -21.60
N VAL A 248 -12.35 -8.30 -21.31
CA VAL A 248 -13.23 -9.44 -21.60
C VAL A 248 -13.49 -10.29 -20.36
N GLU A 249 -14.63 -10.96 -20.33
CA GLU A 249 -15.00 -11.92 -19.29
C GLU A 249 -15.34 -13.29 -19.88
N ARG A 250 -14.96 -14.35 -19.14
CA ARG A 250 -15.35 -15.73 -19.47
C ARG A 250 -16.77 -16.00 -18.99
N ARG A 251 -17.59 -16.60 -19.85
CA ARG A 251 -18.92 -17.09 -19.48
C ARG A 251 -18.80 -18.23 -18.46
N ALA A 252 -19.77 -18.31 -17.55
CA ALA A 252 -19.92 -19.47 -16.68
C ALA A 252 -20.40 -20.69 -17.49
N GLY A 253 -19.89 -21.87 -17.14
CA GLY A 253 -20.32 -23.14 -17.74
C GLY A 253 -19.51 -23.60 -18.96
N PRO A 254 -19.94 -24.71 -19.59
CA PRO A 254 -19.15 -25.43 -20.61
C PRO A 254 -18.97 -24.69 -21.94
N GLN A 255 -19.63 -23.54 -22.14
CA GLN A 255 -19.50 -22.66 -23.32
C GLN A 255 -18.78 -21.36 -22.97
N SER A 256 -17.66 -21.48 -22.26
CA SER A 256 -16.86 -20.34 -21.77
C SER A 256 -16.05 -19.61 -22.86
N TYR A 257 -16.05 -20.13 -24.10
CA TYR A 257 -15.34 -19.56 -25.25
C TYR A 257 -16.29 -19.24 -26.42
N PRO A 258 -16.10 -18.11 -27.14
CA PRO A 258 -15.12 -17.05 -26.85
C PRO A 258 -15.52 -16.19 -25.64
N PRO A 259 -14.54 -15.57 -24.95
CA PRO A 259 -14.83 -14.59 -23.91
C PRO A 259 -15.54 -13.37 -24.53
N MET A 260 -16.37 -12.68 -23.75
CA MET A 260 -17.16 -11.54 -24.22
C MET A 260 -16.61 -10.22 -23.69
N PRO A 261 -16.70 -9.12 -24.46
CA PRO A 261 -16.42 -7.78 -23.94
C PRO A 261 -17.25 -7.48 -22.68
N ARG A 262 -16.63 -6.84 -21.69
CA ARG A 262 -17.33 -6.30 -20.52
C ARG A 262 -17.09 -4.79 -20.39
N SER A 263 -17.82 -4.15 -19.49
CA SER A 263 -17.50 -2.77 -19.11
C SER A 263 -16.33 -2.74 -18.11
N LEU A 264 -15.60 -1.64 -18.11
CA LEU A 264 -14.59 -1.35 -17.08
C LEU A 264 -15.26 -1.03 -15.76
N THR A 265 -14.72 -1.53 -14.66
CA THR A 265 -15.10 -1.07 -13.30
C THR A 265 -14.65 0.38 -13.09
N PRO A 266 -15.18 1.11 -12.09
CA PRO A 266 -14.76 2.49 -11.86
C PRO A 266 -13.26 2.61 -11.54
N TYR A 267 -12.71 1.68 -10.77
CA TYR A 267 -11.27 1.61 -10.51
C TYR A 267 -10.44 1.35 -11.77
N GLU A 268 -10.87 0.46 -12.66
CA GLU A 268 -10.17 0.25 -13.94
C GLU A 268 -10.23 1.48 -14.84
N GLN A 269 -11.35 2.22 -14.82
CA GLN A 269 -11.46 3.52 -15.49
C GLN A 269 -10.49 4.54 -14.87
N MET A 270 -10.34 4.56 -13.54
CA MET A 270 -9.36 5.41 -12.85
C MET A 270 -7.93 5.04 -13.26
N ILE A 271 -7.59 3.74 -13.32
CA ILE A 271 -6.27 3.28 -13.78
C ILE A 271 -5.99 3.78 -15.19
N LEU A 272 -6.90 3.55 -16.14
CA LEU A 272 -6.69 4.00 -17.53
C LEU A 272 -6.62 5.53 -17.64
N SER A 273 -7.49 6.24 -16.92
CA SER A 273 -7.49 7.70 -16.86
C SER A 273 -6.16 8.24 -16.34
N ALA A 274 -5.61 7.65 -15.28
CA ALA A 274 -4.30 8.00 -14.74
C ALA A 274 -3.18 7.67 -15.73
N TRP A 275 -3.21 6.47 -16.30
CA TRP A 275 -2.17 5.98 -17.20
C TRP A 275 -2.03 6.86 -18.46
N ASP A 276 -3.16 7.25 -19.04
CA ASP A 276 -3.22 8.05 -20.27
C ASP A 276 -3.18 9.57 -20.00
N ALA A 277 -3.12 10.01 -18.74
CA ALA A 277 -3.12 11.42 -18.39
C ALA A 277 -1.86 12.12 -18.95
N PRO A 278 -2.02 13.26 -19.64
CA PRO A 278 -0.90 13.97 -20.26
C PRO A 278 0.01 14.61 -19.20
N GLY A 279 1.25 14.89 -19.61
CA GLY A 279 2.22 15.61 -18.78
C GLY A 279 3.26 14.69 -18.14
N ALA A 280 3.94 15.21 -17.13
CA ALA A 280 4.96 14.49 -16.39
C ALA A 280 4.85 14.82 -14.90
N PRO A 281 5.14 13.86 -14.00
CA PRO A 281 5.17 14.10 -12.58
C PRO A 281 6.22 15.15 -12.23
N THR A 282 5.96 15.92 -11.18
CA THR A 282 6.99 16.82 -10.64
C THR A 282 8.19 16.00 -10.17
N ALA A 283 9.36 16.63 -10.10
CA ALA A 283 10.55 15.97 -9.57
C ALA A 283 10.34 15.42 -8.15
N ALA A 284 9.49 16.05 -7.34
CA ALA A 284 9.17 15.55 -6.01
C ALA A 284 8.35 14.25 -6.04
N VAL A 285 7.33 14.19 -6.90
CA VAL A 285 6.51 12.98 -7.08
C VAL A 285 7.35 11.83 -7.61
N ASP A 286 8.15 12.06 -8.65
CA ASP A 286 9.04 11.02 -9.19
C ASP A 286 10.03 10.51 -8.14
N GLN A 287 10.70 11.42 -7.41
CA GLN A 287 11.70 11.02 -6.43
C GLN A 287 11.08 10.30 -5.23
N LEU A 288 9.93 10.75 -4.70
CA LEU A 288 9.29 10.04 -3.59
C LEU A 288 8.86 8.63 -4.01
N LEU A 289 8.15 8.51 -5.14
CA LEU A 289 7.64 7.22 -5.61
C LEU A 289 8.76 6.25 -5.97
N ALA A 290 9.83 6.72 -6.63
CA ALA A 290 10.91 5.86 -7.05
C ALA A 290 11.87 5.51 -5.90
N GLU A 291 12.20 6.47 -5.03
CA GLU A 291 13.33 6.34 -4.10
C GLU A 291 12.92 6.06 -2.66
N TYR A 292 11.63 6.18 -2.31
CA TYR A 292 11.13 6.03 -0.93
C TYR A 292 9.91 5.10 -0.79
N VAL A 293 9.03 5.00 -1.79
CA VAL A 293 7.82 4.15 -1.72
C VAL A 293 8.10 2.76 -2.27
N HIS A 294 8.07 1.74 -1.41
CA HIS A 294 8.30 0.34 -1.81
C HIS A 294 7.14 -0.24 -2.61
N ASP A 295 7.41 -1.29 -3.39
CA ASP A 295 6.41 -2.05 -4.11
C ASP A 295 5.95 -3.24 -3.26
N SER A 296 4.65 -3.35 -3.08
CA SER A 296 3.99 -4.43 -2.31
C SER A 296 4.25 -5.82 -2.90
N VAL A 297 4.54 -5.89 -4.20
CA VAL A 297 4.69 -7.10 -5.00
C VAL A 297 6.12 -7.69 -5.04
N ALA A 298 7.14 -6.94 -4.60
CA ALA A 298 8.54 -7.39 -4.70
C ALA A 298 9.06 -8.09 -3.42
N ALA A 299 8.17 -8.51 -2.51
CA ALA A 299 8.53 -9.14 -1.23
C ALA A 299 7.83 -10.48 -0.93
N PHE A 300 6.78 -10.85 -1.68
CA PHE A 300 6.01 -12.07 -1.44
C PHE A 300 5.94 -12.91 -2.71
N THR A 301 6.64 -14.04 -2.70
CA THR A 301 6.68 -14.99 -3.83
C THR A 301 5.51 -15.96 -3.83
N SER A 302 4.56 -15.83 -2.91
CA SER A 302 3.50 -16.84 -2.69
C SER A 302 2.07 -16.32 -2.76
N TRP A 303 1.80 -15.07 -3.16
CA TRP A 303 0.42 -14.61 -3.35
C TRP A 303 0.19 -14.04 -4.74
N PRO A 304 -0.93 -14.42 -5.42
CA PRO A 304 -1.35 -13.77 -6.64
C PRO A 304 -1.79 -12.36 -6.28
N CYS A 305 -0.83 -11.43 -6.28
CA CYS A 305 -1.12 -10.02 -6.21
C CYS A 305 -0.50 -9.31 -7.40
N ALA A 306 -1.13 -8.23 -7.83
CA ALA A 306 -0.64 -7.42 -8.91
C ALA A 306 -0.77 -5.95 -8.58
N LEU A 307 0.14 -5.12 -9.10
CA LEU A 307 0.14 -3.68 -8.86
C LEU A 307 -1.19 -3.00 -9.22
N TYR A 308 -1.97 -3.58 -10.14
CA TYR A 308 -3.27 -3.07 -10.58
C TYR A 308 -4.46 -3.54 -9.73
N GLU A 309 -4.25 -4.31 -8.67
CA GLU A 309 -5.36 -4.75 -7.81
C GLU A 309 -5.80 -3.67 -6.82
N GLN A 310 -6.96 -3.89 -6.19
CA GLN A 310 -7.45 -3.09 -5.08
C GLN A 310 -7.10 -3.75 -3.75
N ARG A 311 -6.80 -2.93 -2.74
CA ARG A 311 -6.71 -3.42 -1.37
C ARG A 311 -8.11 -3.73 -0.83
N GLY A 312 -8.27 -4.87 -0.16
CA GLY A 312 -9.44 -5.12 0.67
C GLY A 312 -9.41 -4.25 1.93
N ILE A 313 -10.57 -3.74 2.36
CA ILE A 313 -10.73 -2.91 3.56
C ILE A 313 -11.88 -3.49 4.39
N TYR A 314 -11.58 -4.08 5.53
CA TYR A 314 -12.56 -4.50 6.51
C TYR A 314 -12.96 -3.31 7.39
N CYS A 315 -14.25 -3.19 7.69
CA CYS A 315 -14.79 -2.31 8.72
C CYS A 315 -15.51 -3.21 9.71
N ASP A 316 -14.79 -3.62 10.75
CA ASP A 316 -15.19 -4.70 11.66
C ASP A 316 -15.52 -6.00 10.89
N GLN A 317 -16.69 -6.61 11.10
CA GLN A 317 -17.04 -7.89 10.47
C GLN A 317 -17.32 -7.82 8.96
N THR A 318 -17.41 -6.61 8.38
CA THR A 318 -17.77 -6.44 6.96
C THR A 318 -16.58 -6.03 6.12
N ARG A 319 -16.27 -6.82 5.09
CA ARG A 319 -15.28 -6.47 4.06
C ARG A 319 -15.87 -5.56 3.00
N TYR A 320 -15.17 -4.48 2.70
CA TYR A 320 -15.40 -3.59 1.56
C TYR A 320 -14.16 -3.57 0.65
N LEU A 321 -14.35 -3.31 -0.64
CA LEU A 321 -13.25 -2.97 -1.54
C LEU A 321 -13.07 -1.44 -1.50
N ALA A 322 -11.94 -0.95 -2.00
CA ALA A 322 -11.64 0.48 -2.07
C ALA A 322 -12.57 1.29 -3.02
N GLU A 323 -13.71 0.72 -3.45
CA GLU A 323 -14.86 1.36 -4.09
C GLU A 323 -16.19 0.68 -3.71
N ASN A 324 -17.30 1.39 -3.95
CA ASN A 324 -18.69 0.98 -3.69
C ASN A 324 -19.25 -0.11 -4.64
N ASP A 325 -18.42 -0.94 -5.26
CA ASP A 325 -18.95 -2.03 -6.09
C ASP A 325 -19.65 -3.08 -5.20
N PRO A 326 -20.85 -3.57 -5.59
CA PRO A 326 -21.49 -4.65 -4.88
C PRO A 326 -20.59 -5.89 -4.94
N ILE A 327 -20.25 -6.43 -3.77
CA ILE A 327 -19.47 -7.67 -3.60
C ILE A 327 -20.06 -8.75 -4.51
N GLY A 328 -19.31 -9.19 -5.51
CA GLY A 328 -19.72 -10.24 -6.43
C GLY A 328 -19.61 -11.62 -5.79
N VAL A 329 -20.28 -12.60 -6.37
CA VAL A 329 -20.21 -14.02 -5.92
C VAL A 329 -18.77 -14.58 -5.97
N ARG A 330 -17.89 -13.98 -6.79
CA ARG A 330 -16.45 -14.34 -6.84
C ARG A 330 -15.63 -13.70 -5.72
N ASP A 331 -16.06 -12.55 -5.20
CA ASP A 331 -15.39 -11.85 -4.10
C ASP A 331 -15.74 -12.50 -2.76
N MET A 332 -16.93 -13.10 -2.65
CA MET A 332 -17.36 -13.93 -1.52
C MET A 332 -16.57 -15.23 -1.37
N ALA A 333 -15.88 -15.71 -2.41
CA ALA A 333 -15.11 -16.95 -2.34
C ALA A 333 -13.76 -16.77 -1.60
N VAL A 334 -13.42 -15.54 -1.21
CA VAL A 334 -12.18 -15.17 -0.50
C VAL A 334 -12.47 -14.36 0.78
N ALA A 335 -13.66 -14.52 1.36
CA ALA A 335 -14.00 -14.06 2.70
C ALA A 335 -14.31 -15.30 3.56
#